data_AF-A0A2V9FSK7-F1
#
_entry.id   AF-A0A2V9FSK7-F1
#
_cell.length_a   1.000
_cell.length_b   1.000
_cell.length_c   1.000
_cell.angle_alpha   90.00
_cell.angle_beta   90.00
_cell.angle_gamma   90.00
#
_symmetry.space_group_name_H-M   'P 1'
#
loop_
_entity.id
_entity.type
_entity.pdbx_description
1 polymer ?
#
loop_
_entity_poly.entity_id
_entity_poly.type
_entity_poly.pdbx_seq_one_letter_code
_entity_poly.pdbx_strand_id
1 'polypeptide(L)'
;KEDELLGVVGSTPGQPYSDFSVTTDRDNILALYFNEGFPEASFTATAERVSLDPAAQKADPGMNTVSSEKNQKKERTEKESIPAIEQAGAVRLVYHIQEGPQTRVRRILIGGYEHTRPGVIRREVHIKVKEPLREGDVVESQRRLYNLGVFNRV
;
A
#
# COMPACT_ATOMS: atom_id res chain seq x y z
N LYS A 1 11.69 0.38 10.77
CA LYS A 1 11.06 1.36 9.85
C LYS A 1 11.40 1.08 8.40
N GLU A 2 12.56 1.44 7.81
CA GLU A 2 12.78 1.16 6.37
C GLU A 2 12.67 -0.34 6.02
N ASP A 3 13.35 -1.23 6.76
CA ASP A 3 13.26 -2.69 6.57
C ASP A 3 11.84 -3.27 6.79
N GLU A 4 11.04 -2.58 7.59
CA GLU A 4 9.67 -2.95 7.94
C GLU A 4 8.68 -2.54 6.85
N LEU A 5 8.93 -1.37 6.21
CA LEU A 5 8.24 -0.95 4.99
C LEU A 5 8.59 -1.88 3.82
N LEU A 6 9.87 -2.26 3.67
CA LEU A 6 10.30 -3.24 2.67
C LEU A 6 9.66 -4.62 2.88
N GLY A 7 9.26 -4.97 4.10
CA GLY A 7 8.52 -6.20 4.40
C GLY A 7 7.04 -6.20 4.00
N VAL A 8 6.43 -5.04 3.75
CA VAL A 8 5.02 -4.90 3.33
C VAL A 8 4.87 -4.46 1.86
N VAL A 9 5.95 -4.01 1.24
CA VAL A 9 6.04 -3.68 -0.19
C VAL A 9 6.19 -4.96 -1.02
N GLY A 10 5.31 -5.15 -1.99
CA GLY A 10 5.39 -6.23 -2.97
C GLY A 10 6.33 -5.91 -4.15
N SER A 11 6.71 -4.65 -4.35
CA SER A 11 7.59 -4.26 -5.45
C SER A 11 9.07 -4.59 -5.19
N THR A 12 9.66 -5.34 -6.12
CA THR A 12 11.05 -5.81 -6.06
C THR A 12 11.93 -5.21 -7.18
N PRO A 13 13.25 -5.01 -6.95
CA PRO A 13 14.17 -4.55 -7.99
C PRO A 13 14.22 -5.50 -9.19
N GLY A 14 14.19 -4.95 -10.41
CA GLY A 14 14.28 -5.71 -11.66
C GLY A 14 12.95 -6.29 -12.18
N GLN A 15 11.86 -6.21 -11.42
CA GLN A 15 10.53 -6.54 -11.94
C GLN A 15 10.02 -5.47 -12.93
N PRO A 16 9.05 -5.79 -13.81
CA PRO A 16 8.37 -4.78 -14.62
C PRO A 16 7.64 -3.73 -13.78
N TYR A 17 7.75 -2.45 -14.16
CA TYR A 17 6.97 -1.37 -13.54
C TYR A 17 5.46 -1.57 -13.75
N SER A 18 4.68 -1.31 -12.71
CA SER A 18 3.22 -1.48 -12.72
C SER A 18 2.56 -0.54 -11.70
N ASP A 19 1.67 0.34 -12.15
CA ASP A 19 0.88 1.23 -11.29
C ASP A 19 -0.02 0.44 -10.31
N PHE A 20 -0.40 -0.79 -10.66
CA PHE A 20 -1.14 -1.69 -9.77
C PHE A 20 -0.26 -2.14 -8.59
N SER A 21 1.02 -2.42 -8.82
CA SER A 21 1.96 -2.75 -7.74
C SER A 21 2.18 -1.53 -6.83
N VAL A 22 2.37 -0.33 -7.40
CA VAL A 22 2.48 0.92 -6.63
C VAL A 22 1.24 1.18 -5.77
N THR A 23 0.04 0.90 -6.31
CA THR A 23 -1.23 1.03 -5.60
C THR A 23 -1.34 0.01 -4.45
N THR A 24 -0.93 -1.24 -4.68
CA THR A 24 -0.91 -2.29 -3.66
C THR A 24 0.08 -1.95 -2.54
N ASP A 25 1.28 -1.47 -2.88
CA ASP A 25 2.30 -1.05 -1.92
C ASP A 25 1.82 0.12 -1.07
N ARG A 26 1.20 1.13 -1.70
CA ARG A 26 0.55 2.25 -1.00
C ARG A 26 -0.45 1.74 0.05
N ASP A 27 -1.37 0.87 -0.36
CA ASP A 27 -2.46 0.41 0.50
C ASP A 27 -1.92 -0.43 1.66
N ASN A 28 -0.90 -1.26 1.42
CA ASN A 28 -0.18 -2.00 2.46
C ASN A 28 0.55 -1.09 3.46
N ILE A 29 1.29 -0.08 2.96
CA ILE A 29 2.03 0.89 3.78
C ILE A 29 1.06 1.72 4.65
N LEU A 30 -0.02 2.24 4.07
CA LEU A 30 -1.01 3.01 4.81
C LEU A 30 -1.71 2.15 5.86
N ALA A 31 -2.06 0.90 5.53
CA ALA A 31 -2.64 -0.04 6.49
C ALA A 31 -1.70 -0.35 7.67
N LEU A 32 -0.39 -0.42 7.46
CA LEU A 32 0.60 -0.53 8.56
C LEU A 32 0.52 0.70 9.48
N TYR A 33 0.64 1.90 8.92
CA TYR A 33 0.61 3.16 9.68
C TYR A 33 -0.70 3.38 10.44
N PHE A 34 -1.85 3.08 9.84
CA PHE A 34 -3.15 3.14 10.51
C PHE A 34 -3.26 2.12 11.65
N ASN A 35 -2.59 0.98 11.56
CA ASN A 35 -2.48 -0.02 12.63
C ASN A 35 -1.40 0.29 13.69
N GLU A 36 -0.58 1.31 13.48
CA GLU A 36 0.36 1.88 14.47
C GLU A 36 -0.19 3.16 15.16
N GLY A 37 -1.36 3.63 14.73
CA GLY A 37 -2.02 4.82 15.29
C GLY A 37 -1.68 6.14 14.60
N PHE A 38 -1.32 6.10 13.31
CA PHE A 38 -1.07 7.26 12.47
C PHE A 38 -2.19 7.48 11.43
N PRO A 39 -3.42 7.83 11.84
CA PRO A 39 -4.60 7.89 10.94
C PRO A 39 -4.52 9.01 9.88
N GLU A 40 -3.58 9.93 10.01
CA GLU A 40 -3.30 11.01 9.05
C GLU A 40 -2.11 10.68 8.12
N ALA A 41 -1.63 9.42 8.14
CA ALA A 41 -0.54 9.01 7.28
C ALA A 41 -0.92 9.17 5.80
N SER A 42 0.01 9.69 5.01
CA SER A 42 -0.15 9.93 3.58
C SER A 42 1.04 9.42 2.79
N PHE A 43 0.78 9.08 1.53
CA PHE A 43 1.72 8.45 0.62
C PHE A 43 1.62 9.13 -0.75
N THR A 44 2.77 9.46 -1.34
CA THR A 44 2.90 9.80 -2.75
C THR A 44 4.04 9.01 -3.37
N ALA A 45 3.94 8.72 -4.68
CA ALA A 45 4.97 8.03 -5.43
C ALA A 45 5.38 8.85 -6.66
N THR A 46 6.67 8.81 -7.00
CA THR A 46 7.21 9.36 -8.24
C THR A 46 7.93 8.26 -9.01
N ALA A 47 7.69 8.21 -10.32
CA ALA A 47 8.22 7.19 -11.22
C ALA A 47 8.95 7.87 -12.39
N GLU A 48 10.27 7.75 -12.43
CA GLU A 48 11.15 8.40 -13.40
C GLU A 48 11.79 7.34 -14.30
N ARG A 49 11.70 7.51 -15.63
CA ARG A 49 12.44 6.63 -16.55
C ARG A 49 13.93 6.94 -16.47
N VAL A 50 14.72 5.94 -16.08
CA VAL A 50 16.17 5.98 -16.08
C VAL A 50 16.66 5.54 -17.46
N SER A 51 16.90 6.51 -18.33
CA SER A 51 17.71 6.30 -19.53
C SER A 51 19.14 5.94 -19.08
N LEU A 52 19.68 4.84 -19.58
CA LEU A 52 21.07 4.43 -19.30
C LEU A 52 22.10 5.26 -20.08
N ASP A 53 21.66 6.22 -20.90
CA ASP A 53 22.50 7.13 -21.68
C ASP A 53 22.84 8.42 -20.90
N PRO A 54 24.11 8.65 -20.52
CA PRO A 54 24.52 9.80 -19.70
C PRO A 54 24.48 11.17 -20.42
N ALA A 55 23.98 11.23 -21.66
CA ALA A 55 24.03 12.43 -22.51
C ALA A 55 22.65 13.08 -22.80
N ALA A 56 21.53 12.47 -22.41
CA ALA A 56 20.19 12.85 -22.88
C ALA A 56 19.37 13.75 -21.92
N GLN A 57 19.99 14.40 -20.94
CA GLN A 57 19.31 15.27 -19.95
C GLN A 57 18.87 16.65 -20.49
N LYS A 58 18.34 16.74 -21.73
CA LYS A 58 17.69 17.93 -22.30
C LYS A 58 16.67 17.60 -23.41
N ALA A 59 15.44 17.22 -23.06
CA ALA A 59 14.21 17.57 -23.79
C ALA A 59 12.96 16.95 -23.14
N ASP A 60 11.87 17.72 -23.10
CA ASP A 60 10.49 17.34 -22.75
C ASP A 60 9.59 18.37 -23.47
N PRO A 61 8.29 18.12 -23.82
CA PRO A 61 7.51 16.88 -23.81
C PRO A 61 6.91 16.53 -25.20
N GLY A 62 6.27 15.36 -25.35
CA GLY A 62 5.50 15.03 -26.56
C GLY A 62 4.80 13.66 -26.55
N MET A 63 3.49 13.64 -26.77
CA MET A 63 2.64 12.45 -26.77
C MET A 63 2.43 11.87 -28.19
N ASN A 64 1.92 10.63 -28.26
CA ASN A 64 1.21 9.96 -29.39
C ASN A 64 1.92 8.91 -30.30
N THR A 65 1.41 7.67 -30.16
CA THR A 65 0.83 6.78 -31.21
C THR A 65 1.66 6.14 -32.35
N VAL A 66 1.54 4.80 -32.41
CA VAL A 66 1.17 3.99 -33.61
C VAL A 66 2.27 3.56 -34.61
N SER A 67 2.70 2.30 -34.42
CA SER A 67 2.72 1.18 -35.40
C SER A 67 3.82 0.94 -36.45
N SER A 68 3.98 -0.38 -36.68
CA SER A 68 4.29 -1.12 -37.92
C SER A 68 5.75 -1.44 -38.32
N GLU A 69 6.04 -2.75 -38.33
CA GLU A 69 6.69 -3.55 -39.39
C GLU A 69 8.14 -3.18 -39.85
N LYS A 70 9.07 -4.09 -40.17
CA LYS A 70 9.00 -5.49 -40.64
C LYS A 70 10.41 -6.12 -40.68
N ASN A 71 10.53 -7.46 -40.58
CA ASN A 71 11.55 -8.34 -41.21
C ASN A 71 13.08 -8.10 -40.95
N GLN A 72 13.99 -9.09 -40.90
CA GLN A 72 13.90 -10.57 -40.83
C GLN A 72 15.31 -11.16 -40.50
N LYS A 73 15.38 -12.27 -39.72
CA LYS A 73 16.24 -13.49 -39.95
C LYS A 73 17.78 -13.29 -40.06
N LYS A 74 18.66 -13.91 -39.26
CA LYS A 74 18.89 -15.33 -38.85
C LYS A 74 19.86 -15.33 -37.62
N GLU A 75 20.29 -16.38 -36.93
CA GLU A 75 20.15 -17.86 -37.04
C GLU A 75 19.93 -18.51 -35.64
N ARG A 76 20.94 -19.15 -35.03
CA ARG A 76 20.85 -19.92 -33.77
C ARG A 76 22.21 -20.08 -33.04
N THR A 77 22.20 -19.83 -31.73
CA THR A 77 22.76 -20.72 -30.69
C THR A 77 21.77 -20.69 -29.51
N GLU A 78 21.61 -21.78 -28.76
CA GLU A 78 20.40 -22.07 -27.98
C GLU A 78 20.71 -22.27 -26.47
N LYS A 79 19.80 -21.82 -25.59
CA LYS A 79 19.84 -21.75 -24.09
C LYS A 79 20.50 -20.46 -23.53
N GLU A 80 19.89 -19.68 -22.63
CA GLU A 80 18.55 -19.74 -22.01
C GLU A 80 17.77 -18.45 -22.31
N SER A 81 16.51 -18.57 -22.73
CA SER A 81 15.70 -17.41 -23.11
C SER A 81 15.14 -16.69 -21.89
N ILE A 82 15.75 -15.57 -21.50
CA ILE A 82 15.08 -14.49 -20.76
C ILE A 82 14.28 -13.70 -21.82
N PRO A 83 12.94 -13.85 -21.95
CA PRO A 83 12.24 -13.28 -23.08
C PRO A 83 11.90 -11.80 -22.84
N ALA A 84 12.38 -10.92 -23.70
CA ALA A 84 11.79 -9.61 -24.00
C ALA A 84 11.68 -8.55 -22.87
N ILE A 85 12.51 -8.60 -21.82
CA ILE A 85 12.63 -7.47 -20.85
C ILE A 85 13.58 -6.38 -21.38
N GLU A 86 14.50 -6.70 -22.30
CA GLU A 86 15.63 -5.85 -22.73
C GLU A 86 15.28 -4.53 -23.47
N GLN A 87 14.00 -4.18 -23.63
CA GLN A 87 13.59 -2.90 -24.26
C GLN A 87 12.61 -2.07 -23.41
N ALA A 88 12.29 -2.51 -22.18
CA ALA A 88 11.63 -1.64 -21.21
C ALA A 88 12.70 -0.81 -20.49
N GLY A 89 12.68 0.51 -20.68
CA GLY A 89 13.58 1.41 -19.94
C GLY A 89 13.35 1.27 -18.43
N ALA A 90 14.45 1.20 -17.67
CA ALA A 90 14.39 1.07 -16.22
C ALA A 90 13.59 2.24 -15.60
N VAL A 91 12.83 1.97 -14.54
CA VAL A 91 12.07 2.99 -13.82
C VAL A 91 12.63 3.12 -12.41
N ARG A 92 13.03 4.32 -12.03
CA ARG A 92 13.33 4.69 -10.65
C ARG A 92 12.01 5.07 -9.99
N LEU A 93 11.63 4.30 -8.99
CA LEU A 93 10.43 4.50 -8.19
C LEU A 93 10.84 5.04 -6.82
N VAL A 94 10.23 6.14 -6.38
CA VAL A 94 10.46 6.74 -5.07
C VAL A 94 9.13 6.86 -4.34
N TYR A 95 9.10 6.36 -3.10
CA TYR A 95 7.97 6.51 -2.19
C TYR A 95 8.25 7.62 -1.19
N HIS A 96 7.30 8.54 -1.06
CA HIS A 96 7.31 9.63 -0.10
C HIS A 96 6.17 9.40 0.88
N ILE A 97 6.50 8.98 2.10
CA ILE A 97 5.55 8.74 3.18
C ILE A 97 5.63 9.90 4.18
N GLN A 98 4.49 10.38 4.67
CA GLN A 98 4.39 11.30 5.80
C GLN A 98 3.47 10.67 6.84
N GLU A 99 3.99 10.38 8.04
CA GLU A 99 3.25 9.63 9.08
C GLU A 99 2.15 10.47 9.75
N GLY A 100 2.35 11.79 9.87
CA GLY A 100 1.46 12.65 10.64
C GLY A 100 1.55 12.41 12.16
N PRO A 101 0.62 12.97 12.96
CA PRO A 101 0.61 12.81 14.41
C PRO A 101 0.09 11.43 14.86
N GLN A 102 0.81 10.79 15.78
CA GLN A 102 0.32 9.54 16.40
C GLN A 102 -0.86 9.82 17.35
N THR A 103 -2.04 9.34 16.97
CA THR A 103 -3.27 9.45 17.76
C THR A 103 -3.35 8.35 18.81
N ARG A 104 -3.76 8.71 20.03
CA ARG A 104 -3.96 7.77 21.16
C ARG A 104 -5.38 7.82 21.71
N VAL A 105 -5.86 6.68 22.19
CA VAL A 105 -7.22 6.51 22.71
C VAL A 105 -7.34 7.18 24.08
N ARG A 106 -7.98 8.34 24.16
CA ARG A 106 -8.15 9.06 25.46
C ARG A 106 -9.13 8.36 26.41
N ARG A 107 -10.27 7.88 25.92
CA ARG A 107 -11.33 7.22 26.68
C ARG A 107 -12.26 6.48 25.73
N ILE A 108 -12.71 5.29 26.12
CA ILE A 108 -13.75 4.54 25.41
C ILE A 108 -15.10 4.90 26.05
N LEU A 109 -16.06 5.31 25.24
CA LEU A 109 -17.45 5.57 25.63
C LEU A 109 -18.34 4.50 25.00
N ILE A 110 -19.24 3.94 25.80
CA ILE A 110 -20.21 2.91 25.38
C ILE A 110 -21.59 3.41 25.81
N GLY A 111 -22.55 3.41 24.90
CA GLY A 111 -23.93 3.84 25.13
C GLY A 111 -24.88 3.15 24.14
N GLY A 112 -26.18 3.48 24.20
CA GLY A 112 -27.19 2.89 23.30
C GLY A 112 -27.55 1.42 23.58
N TYR A 113 -27.09 0.86 24.70
CA TYR A 113 -27.48 -0.48 25.16
C TYR A 113 -28.50 -0.38 26.30
N GLU A 114 -29.59 -1.14 26.20
CA GLU A 114 -30.62 -1.22 27.25
C GLU A 114 -30.74 -2.64 27.81
N HIS A 115 -30.78 -3.64 26.93
CA HIS A 115 -30.96 -5.05 27.32
C HIS A 115 -29.64 -5.85 27.42
N THR A 116 -28.52 -5.27 26.98
CA THR A 116 -27.21 -5.94 26.96
C THR A 116 -26.34 -5.47 28.12
N ARG A 117 -25.80 -6.40 28.92
CA ARG A 117 -24.93 -6.07 30.05
C ARG A 117 -23.64 -5.36 29.57
N PRO A 118 -23.15 -4.29 30.22
CA PRO A 118 -21.94 -3.58 29.79
C PRO A 118 -20.69 -4.47 29.63
N GLY A 119 -20.56 -5.51 30.48
CA GLY A 119 -19.47 -6.48 30.40
C GLY A 119 -19.49 -7.35 29.15
N VAL A 120 -20.65 -7.55 28.51
CA VAL A 120 -20.77 -8.23 27.20
C VAL A 120 -20.17 -7.37 26.10
N ILE A 121 -20.36 -6.05 26.14
CA ILE A 121 -19.83 -5.14 25.13
C ILE A 121 -18.32 -4.96 25.34
N ARG A 122 -17.89 -4.73 26.59
CA ARG A 122 -16.49 -4.45 26.95
C ARG A 122 -15.50 -5.56 26.58
N ARG A 123 -15.92 -6.82 26.54
CA ARG A 123 -15.05 -7.94 26.15
C ARG A 123 -14.83 -8.07 24.64
N GLU A 124 -15.73 -7.51 23.83
CA GLU A 124 -15.60 -7.50 22.37
C GLU A 124 -14.83 -6.27 21.87
N VAL A 125 -14.71 -5.21 22.71
CA VAL A 125 -13.91 -4.02 22.38
C VAL A 125 -12.44 -4.28 22.66
N HIS A 126 -11.66 -4.41 21.59
CA HIS A 126 -10.21 -4.63 21.62
C HIS A 126 -9.38 -3.35 21.74
N ILE A 127 -9.97 -2.20 21.38
CA ILE A 127 -9.35 -0.88 21.55
C ILE A 127 -9.03 -0.66 23.04
N LYS A 128 -7.85 -0.13 23.37
CA LYS A 128 -7.43 0.14 24.75
C LYS A 128 -7.10 1.61 24.99
N VAL A 129 -7.45 2.09 26.19
CA VAL A 129 -7.21 3.47 26.63
C VAL A 129 -5.71 3.70 26.88
N LYS A 130 -5.19 4.88 26.48
CA LYS A 130 -3.78 5.31 26.45
C LYS A 130 -2.88 4.64 25.41
N GLU A 131 -3.34 3.60 24.72
CA GLU A 131 -2.61 3.00 23.60
C GLU A 131 -2.87 3.78 22.28
N PRO A 132 -2.05 3.59 21.23
CA PRO A 132 -2.31 4.15 19.90
C PRO A 132 -3.67 3.72 19.36
N LEU A 133 -4.29 4.57 18.53
CA LEU A 133 -5.57 4.26 17.87
C LEU A 133 -5.34 3.35 16.66
N ARG A 134 -5.25 2.04 16.89
CA ARG A 134 -5.00 1.04 15.85
C ARG A 134 -6.31 0.75 15.10
N GLU A 135 -6.39 1.07 13.82
CA GLU A 135 -7.64 0.94 13.05
C GLU A 135 -8.15 -0.51 12.99
N GLY A 136 -7.27 -1.49 12.85
CA GLY A 136 -7.64 -2.91 12.88
C GLY A 136 -8.31 -3.35 14.18
N ASP A 137 -7.92 -2.78 15.34
CA ASP A 137 -8.59 -3.05 16.61
C ASP A 137 -9.99 -2.40 16.67
N VAL A 138 -10.23 -1.30 15.94
CA VAL A 138 -11.56 -0.69 15.79
C VAL A 138 -12.47 -1.58 14.94
N VAL A 139 -12.00 -1.97 13.75
CA VAL A 139 -12.74 -2.83 12.81
C VAL A 139 -13.03 -4.20 13.44
N GLU A 140 -12.06 -4.78 14.15
CA GLU A 140 -12.26 -6.05 14.87
C GLU A 140 -13.30 -5.91 16.01
N SER A 141 -13.26 -4.80 16.75
CA SER A 141 -14.27 -4.53 17.79
C SER A 141 -15.68 -4.43 17.20
N GLN A 142 -15.83 -3.70 16.09
CA GLN A 142 -17.11 -3.59 15.38
C GLN A 142 -17.59 -4.94 14.86
N ARG A 143 -16.71 -5.73 14.22
CA ARG A 143 -17.00 -7.08 13.72
C ARG A 143 -17.48 -8.02 14.83
N ARG A 144 -16.82 -8.00 15.99
CA ARG A 144 -17.22 -8.84 17.14
C ARG A 144 -18.56 -8.44 17.71
N LEU A 145 -18.81 -7.14 17.89
CA LEU A 145 -20.08 -6.63 18.37
C LEU A 145 -21.23 -6.96 17.40
N TYR A 146 -21.02 -6.84 16.09
CA TYR A 146 -21.98 -7.29 15.08
C TYR A 146 -22.24 -8.80 15.17
N ASN A 147 -21.19 -9.62 15.29
CA ASN A 147 -21.27 -11.07 15.40
C ASN A 147 -21.99 -11.58 16.67
N LEU A 148 -22.20 -10.73 17.69
CA LEU A 148 -23.07 -11.09 18.82
C LEU A 148 -24.56 -11.22 18.41
N GLY A 149 -24.99 -10.61 17.30
CA GLY A 149 -26.37 -10.66 16.82
C GLY A 149 -27.41 -9.93 17.70
N VAL A 150 -26.97 -9.27 18.78
CA VAL A 150 -27.85 -8.55 19.73
C VAL A 150 -27.98 -7.04 19.44
N PHE A 151 -27.31 -6.55 18.41
CA PHE A 151 -27.32 -5.13 18.02
C PHE A 151 -27.75 -4.99 16.56
N ASN A 152 -28.70 -4.09 16.29
CA ASN A 152 -29.12 -3.74 14.93
C ASN A 152 -28.06 -2.93 14.18
N ARG A 153 -27.17 -2.25 14.90
CA ARG A 153 -26.09 -1.41 14.39
C ARG A 153 -25.00 -1.26 15.47
N VAL A 154 -23.77 -1.10 15.01
CA VAL A 154 -22.56 -0.75 15.79
C VAL A 154 -21.86 0.42 15.11
#